data_AF-A0A2V9BYL8-F1
#
_entry.id   AF-A0A2V9BYL8-F1
#
_cell.length_a   1.000
_cell.length_b   1.000
_cell.length_c   1.000
_cell.angle_alpha   90.00
_cell.angle_beta   90.00
_cell.angle_gamma   90.00
#
_symmetry.space_group_name_H-M   'P 1'
#
loop_
_entity.id
_entity.type
_entity.pdbx_description
1 polymer ?
#
loop_
_entity_poly.entity_id
_entity_poly.type
_entity_poly.pdbx_seq_one_letter_code
_entity_poly.pdbx_strand_id
1 'polypeptide(L)' 'GVGGMYIRTRDTYPSGTELELRIRAGDQTLQTPCVVRHVLPGGLGVEFTWLRGPLEAKLQKILFVLKRKAQGRESKVES' A
#
# COMPACT_ATOMS: atom_id res chain seq x y z
N GLY A 1 10.65 10.58 -0.66
CA GLY A 1 9.98 10.11 -1.90
C GLY A 1 8.51 9.94 -1.62
N VAL A 2 7.64 10.40 -2.51
CA VAL A 2 6.24 9.98 -2.55
C VAL A 2 6.27 8.48 -2.83
N GLY A 3 5.96 7.67 -1.83
CA GLY A 3 6.25 6.23 -1.86
C GLY A 3 5.49 5.46 -2.95
N GLY A 4 5.66 4.15 -2.93
CA GLY A 4 4.91 3.24 -3.79
C GLY A 4 4.47 2.00 -3.03
N MET A 5 3.76 1.12 -3.73
CA MET A 5 3.29 -0.14 -3.19
C MET A 5 3.39 -1.23 -4.25
N TYR A 6 3.72 -2.45 -3.80
CA TYR A 6 3.53 -3.64 -4.61
C TYR A 6 2.12 -4.21 -4.38
N ILE A 7 1.38 -4.41 -5.46
CA ILE A 7 0.06 -5.03 -5.45
C ILE A 7 0.19 -6.41 -6.05
N ARG A 8 -0.05 -7.45 -5.24
CA ARG A 8 -0.19 -8.82 -5.76
C ARG A 8 -1.55 -8.93 -6.45
N THR A 9 -1.54 -9.19 -7.74
CA THR A 9 -2.76 -9.37 -8.54
C THR A 9 -2.45 -10.22 -9.77
N ARG A 10 -3.50 -10.82 -10.36
CA ARG A 10 -3.43 -11.44 -11.69
C ARG A 10 -3.81 -10.46 -12.80
N ASP A 11 -4.44 -9.36 -12.44
CA ASP A 11 -4.82 -8.31 -13.38
C ASP A 11 -3.57 -7.61 -13.87
N THR A 12 -3.52 -7.35 -15.18
CA THR A 12 -2.41 -6.65 -15.81
C THR A 12 -2.88 -5.30 -16.31
N TYR A 13 -2.18 -4.25 -15.89
CA TYR A 13 -2.33 -2.91 -16.40
C TYR A 13 -0.98 -2.46 -16.97
N PRO A 14 -0.92 -1.85 -18.17
CA PRO A 14 0.33 -1.35 -18.73
C PRO A 14 1.01 -0.32 -17.82
N SER A 15 2.34 -0.24 -17.87
CA SER A 15 3.07 0.86 -17.24
C SER A 15 2.57 2.22 -17.75
N GLY A 16 2.42 3.18 -16.85
CA GLY A 16 1.83 4.49 -17.12
C GLY A 16 0.32 4.55 -16.87
N THR A 17 -0.36 3.42 -16.66
CA THR A 17 -1.80 3.42 -16.33
C THR A 17 -2.04 4.12 -15.00
N GLU A 18 -2.94 5.10 -14.99
CA GLU A 18 -3.47 5.74 -13.79
C GLU A 18 -4.57 4.87 -13.18
N LEU A 19 -4.50 4.66 -11.87
CA LEU A 19 -5.46 3.88 -11.10
C LEU A 19 -5.87 4.65 -9.84
N GLU A 20 -7.11 4.45 -9.40
CA GLU A 20 -7.56 4.90 -8.09
C GLU A 20 -7.40 3.73 -7.10
N LEU A 21 -6.39 3.81 -6.22
CA LEU A 21 -6.12 2.74 -5.27
C LEU A 21 -6.88 2.94 -3.98
N ARG A 22 -7.60 1.89 -3.55
CA ARG A 22 -8.23 1.82 -2.22
C ARG A 22 -7.50 0.82 -1.31
N ILE A 23 -6.83 1.32 -0.29
CA ILE A 23 -6.17 0.51 0.74
C ILE A 23 -7.12 0.35 1.93
N ARG A 24 -7.35 -0.90 2.38
CA ARG A 24 -8.15 -1.23 3.56
C ARG A 24 -7.28 -1.92 4.61
N ALA A 25 -7.31 -1.44 5.85
CA ALA A 25 -6.58 -2.00 6.98
C ALA A 25 -7.45 -1.96 8.25
N GLY A 26 -8.18 -3.05 8.51
CA GLY A 26 -9.19 -3.06 9.56
C GLY A 26 -10.36 -2.14 9.20
N ASP A 27 -10.70 -1.22 10.09
CA ASP A 27 -11.73 -0.18 9.90
C ASP A 27 -11.22 1.04 9.11
N GLN A 28 -9.90 1.13 8.89
CA GLN A 28 -9.30 2.24 8.16
C GLN A 28 -9.33 1.98 6.65
N THR A 29 -9.76 2.99 5.90
CA THR A 29 -9.68 3.00 4.43
C THR A 29 -8.98 4.26 3.95
N LEU A 30 -8.04 4.12 3.02
CA LEU A 30 -7.38 5.22 2.31
C LEU A 30 -7.64 5.07 0.80
N GLN A 31 -7.98 6.16 0.13
CA GLN A 31 -8.04 6.23 -1.32
C GLN A 31 -7.00 7.23 -1.81
N THR A 32 -6.24 6.87 -2.84
CA THR A 32 -5.19 7.71 -3.41
C THR A 32 -4.94 7.31 -4.87
N PRO A 33 -4.75 8.27 -5.77
CA PRO A 33 -4.38 7.98 -7.14
C PRO A 33 -2.94 7.44 -7.20
N CYS A 34 -2.71 6.50 -8.11
CA CYS A 34 -1.39 5.94 -8.36
C CYS A 34 -1.17 5.67 -9.85
N VAL A 35 0.09 5.50 -10.23
CA VAL A 35 0.50 5.11 -11.58
C VAL A 35 1.25 3.80 -11.53
N VAL A 36 0.93 2.89 -12.45
CA VAL A 36 1.69 1.65 -12.65
C VAL A 36 3.08 2.00 -13.17
N ARG A 37 4.13 1.62 -12.43
CA ARG A 37 5.53 1.80 -12.82
C ARG A 37 6.17 0.52 -13.30
N HIS A 38 5.80 -0.61 -12.69
CA HIS A 38 6.34 -1.92 -13.03
C HIS A 38 5.23 -2.94 -13.17
N VAL A 39 5.29 -3.73 -14.25
CA VAL A 39 4.45 -4.92 -14.43
C VAL A 39 5.34 -6.13 -14.19
N LEU A 40 4.99 -6.96 -13.21
CA LEU A 40 5.78 -8.11 -12.78
C LEU A 40 4.94 -9.39 -12.86
N PRO A 41 5.56 -10.57 -13.04
CA PRO A 41 4.84 -11.83 -12.87
C PRO A 41 4.17 -11.88 -11.49
N GLY A 42 2.83 -11.88 -11.46
CA GLY A 42 2.03 -11.97 -10.23
C GLY A 42 1.76 -10.65 -9.51
N GLY A 43 2.04 -9.49 -10.13
CA GLY A 43 1.63 -8.21 -9.56
C GLY A 43 2.16 -6.96 -10.25
N LEU A 44 1.96 -5.83 -9.57
CA LEU A 44 2.22 -4.50 -10.09
C LEU A 44 2.98 -3.67 -9.04
N GLY A 45 4.01 -2.97 -9.49
CA GLY A 45 4.60 -1.87 -8.72
C GLY A 45 3.89 -0.57 -9.09
N VAL A 46 3.24 0.08 -8.13
CA VAL A 46 2.58 1.38 -8.32
C VAL A 46 3.27 2.47 -7.50
N GLU A 47 3.26 3.68 -8.02
CA GLU A 47 3.73 4.89 -7.34
C GLU A 47 2.53 5.78 -7.01
N PHE A 48 2.43 6.31 -5.80
CA PHE A 48 1.38 7.26 -5.45
C PHE A 48 1.63 8.61 -6.12
N THR A 49 0.68 9.09 -6.93
CA THR A 49 0.82 10.39 -7.59
C THR A 49 0.40 11.54 -6.68
N TRP A 50 -0.53 11.28 -5.75
CA TRP A 50 -0.98 12.27 -4.78
C TRP A 50 -1.15 11.67 -3.39
N LEU A 51 -0.09 11.76 -2.60
CA LEU A 51 -0.09 11.40 -1.18
C LEU A 51 0.57 12.54 -0.38
N ARG A 52 -0.24 13.47 0.13
CA ARG A 52 0.23 14.62 0.93
C ARG A 52 -0.74 14.93 2.07
N GLY A 53 -0.21 15.61 3.09
CA GLY A 53 -1.01 16.16 4.18
C GLY A 53 -1.82 15.08 4.92
N PRO A 54 -3.15 15.22 5.04
CA PRO A 54 -3.98 14.26 5.78
C PRO A 54 -3.90 12.82 5.26
N LEU A 55 -3.72 12.61 3.95
CA LEU A 55 -3.63 11.26 3.37
C LEU A 55 -2.32 10.56 3.77
N GLU A 56 -1.21 11.30 3.75
CA GLU A 56 0.10 10.78 4.15
C GLU A 56 0.11 10.41 5.64
N ALA A 57 -0.42 11.29 6.50
CA ALA A 57 -0.58 11.00 7.92
C ALA A 57 -1.46 9.76 8.19
N LYS A 58 -2.54 9.59 7.40
CA LYS A 58 -3.40 8.41 7.49
C LYS A 58 -2.67 7.12 7.08
N LEU A 59 -1.88 7.17 5.99
CA LEU A 59 -1.06 6.03 5.58
C LEU A 59 -0.03 5.68 6.67
N GLN A 60 0.67 6.67 7.22
CA GLN A 60 1.64 6.45 8.31
C GLN A 60 0.98 5.81 9.54
N LYS A 61 -0.21 6.26 9.93
CA LYS A 61 -0.97 5.66 11.04
C LYS A 61 -1.33 4.20 10.75
N ILE A 62 -1.78 3.89 9.53
CA ILE A 62 -2.07 2.52 9.10
C ILE A 62 -0.81 1.65 9.22
N LEU A 63 0.31 2.10 8.64
CA LEU A 63 1.58 1.38 8.65
C LEU A 63 2.10 1.15 10.08
N PHE A 64 1.96 2.14 10.96
CA PHE A 64 2.35 2.02 12.37
C PHE A 64 1.56 0.92 13.09
N VAL A 65 0.24 0.89 12.92
CA VAL A 65 -0.62 -0.15 13.52
C VAL A 65 -0.28 -1.54 12.98
N LEU A 66 -0.06 -1.66 11.67
CA LEU A 66 0.32 -2.92 11.04
C LEU A 66 1.68 -3.44 11.55
N LYS A 67 2.68 -2.56 11.70
CA LYS A 67 4.00 -2.89 12.24
C LYS A 67 3.90 -3.44 13.67
N ARG A 68 3.14 -2.78 14.54
CA ARG A 68 2.94 -3.26 15.92
C ARG A 68 2.26 -4.61 15.99
N LYS A 69 1.29 -4.87 15.11
CA LYS A 69 0.62 -6.18 15.02
C LYS A 69 1.56 -7.29 14.55
N ALA A 70 2.47 -6.99 13.62
CA ALA A 70 3.48 -7.96 13.18
C ALA A 70 4.44 -8.33 14.33
N GLN A 71 4.98 -7.33 15.02
CA GLN A 71 5.89 -7.54 16.15
C GLN A 71 5.23 -8.31 17.32
N GLY A 72 3.97 -7.97 17.66
CA GLY A 72 3.23 -8.69 18.70
C GLY A 72 2.83 -10.12 18.32
N ARG A 73 2.90 -10.49 17.03
CA ARG A 73 2.72 -11.88 16.58
C ARG A 73 4.02 -12.66 16.68
N GLU A 74 5.15 -12.06 16.35
CA GLU A 74 6.48 -12.67 16.51
C GLU A 74 6.76 -13.02 17.98
N SER A 75 6.46 -12.11 18.92
CA SER A 75 6.67 -12.36 20.35
C SER A 75 5.78 -13.43 20.97
N LYS A 76 4.72 -13.87 20.28
CA LYS A 76 3.81 -14.95 20.75
C LYS A 76 4.16 -16.33 20.20
N VAL A 77 5.07 -16.41 19.23
CA VAL A 77 5.52 -17.69 18.66
C VAL A 77 6.73 -18.25 19.42
N GLU A 78 7.39 -17.42 20.24
CA GLU A 78 8.53 -17.81 21.09
C GLU A 78 8.17 -18.05 22.58
N SER A 79 6.89 -18.29 22.91
CA SER A 79 6.43 -18.55 24.29
C SER A 79 5.57 -19.80 24.39
#